data_AF-A0A0C9VCC5-F1
#
_entry.id   AF-A0A0C9VCC5-F1
#
_cell.length_a   1.000
_cell.length_b   1.000
_cell.length_c   1.000
_cell.angle_alpha   90.00
_cell.angle_beta   90.00
_cell.angle_gamma   90.00
#
_symmetry.space_group_name_H-M   'P 1'
#
loop_
_entity.id
_entity.type
_entity.pdbx_description
1 polymer ?
#
loop_
_entity_poly.entity_id
_entity_poly.type
_entity_poly.pdbx_seq_one_letter_code
_entity_poly.pdbx_strand_id
1 'polypeptide(L)' 'VPKFHLAAHIEECADKFSFNWTKNVGRTSGESVETIWASLNGRATATREMGYGHRKDVITDTMNALNFRKVIG' A
#
# COMPACT_ATOMS: atom_id res chain seq x y z
N VAL A 1 -3.97 -5.16 -11.99
CA VAL A 1 -2.60 -5.56 -11.58
C VAL A 1 -1.85 -4.29 -11.24
N PRO A 2 -1.34 -4.14 -10.01
CA PRO A 2 -0.44 -3.04 -9.68
C PRO A 2 0.73 -2.94 -10.69
N LYS A 3 1.23 -1.74 -10.95
CA LYS A 3 2.14 -1.47 -12.06
C LYS A 3 3.47 -2.21 -11.92
N PHE A 4 3.95 -2.44 -10.69
CA PHE A 4 5.17 -3.22 -10.46
C PHE A 4 4.98 -4.69 -10.85
N HIS A 5 3.85 -5.28 -10.45
CA HIS A 5 3.52 -6.66 -10.78
C HIS A 5 3.26 -6.91 -12.27
N LEU A 6 2.96 -5.87 -13.06
CA LEU A 6 2.71 -6.01 -14.50
C LEU A 6 3.92 -6.59 -15.26
N ALA A 7 5.14 -6.35 -14.80
CA ALA A 7 6.36 -6.88 -15.42
C ALA A 7 6.50 -8.41 -15.28
N ALA A 8 5.77 -9.03 -14.36
CA ALA A 8 5.76 -10.49 -14.17
C ALA A 8 4.72 -11.20 -15.04
N HIS A 9 3.93 -10.46 -15.82
CA HIS A 9 2.95 -11.02 -16.75
C HIS A 9 3.56 -11.27 -18.14
N ILE A 10 2.80 -11.98 -18.99
CA ILE A 10 3.11 -12.12 -20.42
C ILE A 10 3.14 -10.75 -21.11
N GLU A 11 3.91 -10.65 -22.20
CA GLU A 11 4.19 -9.39 -22.92
C GLU A 11 2.92 -8.63 -23.33
N GLU A 12 1.90 -9.34 -23.80
CA GLU A 12 0.60 -8.79 -24.23
C GLU A 12 -0.12 -7.97 -23.13
N CYS A 13 0.20 -8.22 -21.87
CA CYS A 13 -0.37 -7.50 -20.73
C CYS A 13 0.28 -6.12 -20.53
N ALA A 14 1.53 -5.93 -20.96
CA ALA A 14 2.32 -4.73 -20.66
C ALA A 14 1.62 -3.45 -21.11
N ASP A 15 1.12 -3.41 -22.34
CA ASP A 15 0.37 -2.25 -22.85
C ASP A 15 -1.08 -2.26 -22.41
N LYS A 16 -1.75 -3.42 -22.46
CA LYS A 16 -3.18 -3.54 -22.17
C LYS A 16 -3.56 -3.07 -20.76
N PHE A 17 -2.67 -3.29 -19.78
CA PHE A 17 -2.90 -2.93 -18.38
C PHE A 17 -1.95 -1.84 -17.88
N SER A 18 -1.22 -1.16 -18.78
CA SER A 18 -0.36 -0.06 -18.39
C SER A 18 -1.17 1.11 -17.85
N PHE A 19 -0.82 1.58 -16.66
CA PHE A 19 -1.36 2.83 -16.15
C PHE A 19 -0.96 4.04 -17.00
N ASN A 20 0.10 3.92 -17.81
CA ASN A 20 0.49 4.99 -18.74
C ASN A 20 -0.53 5.20 -19.86
N TRP A 21 -1.30 4.16 -20.21
CA TRP A 21 -2.33 4.19 -21.25
C TRP A 21 -3.75 4.24 -20.67
N THR A 22 -3.88 4.17 -19.34
CA THR A 22 -5.18 4.18 -18.66
C THR A 22 -5.64 5.61 -18.40
N LYS A 23 -6.79 5.98 -18.96
CA LYS A 23 -7.38 7.31 -18.74
C LYS A 23 -7.74 7.52 -17.27
N ASN A 24 -7.57 8.75 -16.80
CA ASN A 24 -7.96 9.20 -15.46
C ASN A 24 -7.23 8.50 -14.29
N VAL A 25 -6.04 7.94 -14.55
CA VAL A 25 -5.16 7.41 -13.50
C VAL A 25 -3.98 8.36 -13.32
N GLY A 26 -3.66 8.69 -12.07
CA GLY A 26 -2.49 9.50 -11.75
C GLY A 26 -1.17 8.74 -11.99
N ARG A 27 -0.03 9.43 -11.89
CA ARG A 27 1.27 8.78 -11.95
C ARG A 27 1.53 8.02 -10.65
N THR A 28 1.14 6.75 -10.63
CA THR A 28 1.26 5.87 -9.46
C THR A 28 1.81 4.50 -9.84
N SER A 29 2.41 3.80 -8.86
CA SER A 29 2.74 2.39 -8.97
C SER A 29 1.53 1.48 -8.71
N GLY A 30 0.47 1.99 -8.08
CA GLY A 30 -0.64 1.15 -7.59
C GLY A 30 -0.29 0.28 -6.38
N GLU A 31 0.94 0.37 -5.86
CA GLU A 31 1.46 -0.43 -4.74
C GLU A 31 1.19 0.22 -3.37
N SER A 32 0.46 1.34 -3.33
CA SER A 32 0.30 2.15 -2.11
C SER A 32 -0.40 1.40 -0.98
N VAL A 33 -1.13 0.33 -1.28
CA VAL A 33 -1.76 -0.56 -0.28
C VAL A 33 -0.77 -1.58 0.31
N GLU A 34 0.26 -1.98 -0.44
CA GLU A 34 1.24 -3.00 -0.05
C GLU A 34 2.49 -2.37 0.56
N THR A 35 2.92 -1.22 0.05
CA THR A 35 4.09 -0.46 0.57
C THR A 35 3.94 -0.04 2.04
N ILE A 36 2.71 0.06 2.58
CA ILE A 36 2.50 0.35 4.01
C ILE A 36 3.00 -0.79 4.91
N TRP A 37 3.09 -2.02 4.39
CA TRP A 37 3.52 -3.18 5.18
C TRP A 37 4.93 -3.01 5.72
N ALA A 38 5.83 -2.37 4.97
CA ALA A 38 7.16 -2.03 5.47
C ALA A 38 7.10 -1.16 6.74
N SER A 39 6.16 -0.20 6.81
CA SER A 39 5.95 0.62 8.00
C SER A 39 5.26 -0.15 9.14
N LEU A 40 4.35 -1.06 8.81
CA LEU A 40 3.65 -1.90 9.80
C LEU A 40 4.57 -2.94 10.44
N ASN A 41 5.54 -3.47 9.70
CA ASN A 41 6.54 -4.40 10.22
C ASN A 41 7.29 -3.80 11.41
N GLY A 42 7.61 -2.50 11.37
CA GLY A 42 8.22 -1.78 12.50
C GLY A 42 7.36 -1.73 13.76
N ARG A 43 6.03 -1.92 13.64
CA ARG A 43 5.08 -1.94 14.77
C ARG A 43 4.68 -3.34 15.21
N ALA A 44 5.16 -4.37 14.51
CA ALA A 44 4.83 -5.75 14.82
C ALA A 44 5.29 -6.15 16.24
N THR A 45 6.51 -5.74 16.64
CA THR A 45 7.04 -5.99 17.99
C THR A 45 6.30 -5.16 19.05
N ALA A 46 6.05 -3.88 18.77
CA ALA A 46 5.35 -2.98 19.70
C ALA A 46 3.92 -3.43 20.02
N THR A 47 3.25 -4.09 19.08
CA THR A 47 1.86 -4.54 19.25
C THR A 47 1.73 -6.00 19.70
N ARG A 48 2.83 -6.72 19.92
CA ARG A 48 2.82 -8.17 20.17
C ARG A 48 2.13 -8.55 21.48
N GLU A 49 2.41 -7.81 22.55
CA GLU A 49 1.88 -8.07 23.90
C GLU A 49 0.57 -7.32 24.20
N MET A 50 0.07 -6.54 23.23
CA MET A 50 -1.17 -5.78 23.41
C MET A 50 -2.39 -6.70 23.36
N GLY A 51 -3.39 -6.43 24.20
CA GLY A 51 -4.70 -7.08 24.13
C GLY A 51 -5.39 -6.82 22.78
N TYR A 52 -6.33 -7.69 22.40
CA TYR A 52 -6.96 -7.69 21.06
C TYR A 52 -7.49 -6.32 20.62
N GLY A 53 -8.28 -5.65 21.46
CA GLY A 53 -8.85 -4.34 21.14
C GLY A 53 -7.76 -3.29 20.94
N HIS A 54 -6.85 -3.16 21.92
CA HIS A 54 -5.77 -2.19 21.87
C HIS A 54 -4.84 -2.41 20.67
N ARG A 55 -4.53 -3.67 20.35
CA ARG A 55 -3.74 -4.02 19.15
C ARG A 55 -4.43 -3.54 17.87
N LYS A 56 -5.74 -3.78 17.74
CA LYS A 56 -6.52 -3.35 16.58
C LYS A 56 -6.53 -1.82 16.44
N ASP A 57 -6.72 -1.12 17.55
CA ASP A 57 -6.78 0.35 17.56
C ASP A 57 -5.43 0.95 17.16
N VAL A 58 -4.31 0.45 17.71
CA VAL A 58 -2.96 0.91 17.38
C VAL A 58 -2.63 0.66 15.89
N ILE A 59 -2.98 -0.51 15.35
CA ILE A 59 -2.75 -0.79 13.92
C ILE A 59 -3.62 0.13 13.04
N THR A 60 -4.86 0.37 13.42
CA THR A 60 -5.77 1.25 12.66
C THR A 60 -5.28 2.70 12.68
N ASP A 61 -4.91 3.21 13.84
CA ASP A 61 -4.35 4.56 14.00
C ASP A 61 -3.05 4.72 13.20
N THR A 62 -2.21 3.68 13.19
CA THR A 62 -1.02 3.62 12.32
C THR A 62 -1.35 3.88 10.86
N MET A 63 -2.31 3.12 10.33
CA MET A 63 -2.69 3.20 8.92
C MET A 63 -3.28 4.58 8.61
N ASN A 64 -4.11 5.11 9.52
CA ASN A 64 -4.69 6.45 9.39
C ASN A 64 -3.62 7.55 9.39
N ALA A 65 -2.65 7.49 10.31
CA ALA A 65 -1.53 8.44 10.35
C ALA A 65 -0.68 8.39 9.08
N LEU A 66 -0.41 7.19 8.53
CA LEU A 66 0.29 7.04 7.26
C LEU A 66 -0.53 7.59 6.09
N ASN A 67 -1.85 7.40 6.09
CA ASN A 67 -2.72 7.98 5.07
C ASN A 67 -2.79 9.51 5.16
N PHE A 68 -2.87 10.05 6.38
CA PHE A 68 -2.85 11.49 6.61
C PHE A 68 -1.57 12.13 6.08
N ARG A 69 -0.39 11.54 6.37
CA ARG A 69 0.89 12.02 5.84
C ARG A 69 0.91 12.09 4.31
N LYS A 70 0.30 11.13 3.61
CA LYS A 70 0.18 11.16 2.14
C LYS A 70 -0.66 12.34 1.63
N VAL A 71 -1.63 12.80 2.42
CA VAL A 71 -2.50 13.93 2.07
C VAL A 71 -1.82 15.27 2.34
N ILE A 72 -1.06 15.38 3.43
CA ILE A 72 -0.47 16.66 3.86
C ILE A 72 0.93 16.96 3.31
N GLY A 73 1.72 15.93 2.93
CA GLY A 73 3.12 16.10 2.53
C GLY A 73 4.08 15.98 3.70
#